data_AF-A0A229P4R0-F1
#
_entry.id   AF-A0A229P4R0-F1
#
_cell.length_a   1.000
_cell.length_b   1.000
_cell.length_c   1.000
_cell.angle_alpha   90.00
_cell.angle_beta   90.00
_cell.angle_gamma   90.00
#
_symmetry.space_group_name_H-M   'P 1'
#
loop_
_entity.id
_entity.type
_entity.pdbx_description
1 polymer ?
#
loop_
_entity_poly.entity_id
_entity_poly.type
_entity_poly.pdbx_seq_one_letter_code
_entity_poly.pdbx_strand_id
1 'polypeptide(L)'
;MFVKGRRSLRVTGEQDIIELVEQDEWMMDILRTAQSLELPDWMVCAGFVRSKIWDVLHGYTVRTPLGDVDVVYFDPGNVDESVEKELENRLLRMRPGIPWSVKNEARMHLKNNFPPYISTVDAISKFPESATALGLALNDRDQVVLAAPCGLEAVLNMELTPTPYFREVEERMDIFDRRIRQKNWKNTWPKVKVVR
;
A
#
# COMPACT_ATOMS: atom_id res chain seq x y z
N MET A 1 -1.82 7.15 40.34
CA MET A 1 -1.29 6.78 39.00
C MET A 1 -2.47 6.42 38.11
N PHE A 2 -2.83 7.28 37.17
CA PHE A 2 -3.87 6.97 36.19
C PHE A 2 -3.29 6.02 35.15
N VAL A 3 -3.68 4.74 35.22
CA VAL A 3 -3.49 3.82 34.10
C VAL A 3 -4.42 4.34 33.01
N LYS A 4 -3.89 5.03 32.00
CA LYS A 4 -4.62 5.31 30.76
C LYS A 4 -5.08 3.95 30.23
N GLY A 5 -6.37 3.66 30.35
CA GLY A 5 -6.96 2.45 29.80
C GLY A 5 -6.58 2.36 28.33
N ARG A 6 -6.03 1.22 27.90
CA ARG A 6 -5.89 0.88 26.48
C ARG A 6 -7.29 0.99 25.88
N ARG A 7 -7.58 2.10 25.19
CA ARG A 7 -8.70 2.13 24.24
C ARG A 7 -8.40 0.98 23.28
N SER A 8 -9.35 0.05 23.14
CA SER A 8 -9.40 -0.81 21.97
C SER A 8 -9.35 0.10 20.75
N LEU A 9 -8.20 0.18 20.06
CA LEU A 9 -8.04 0.95 18.83
C LEU A 9 -9.07 0.39 17.83
N ARG A 10 -10.13 1.16 17.59
CA ARG A 10 -11.14 0.84 16.60
C ARG A 10 -10.75 1.61 15.34
N VAL A 11 -10.32 0.91 14.31
CA VAL A 11 -10.02 1.53 13.02
C VAL A 11 -11.33 1.72 12.29
N THR A 12 -11.78 2.95 12.15
CA THR A 12 -13.10 3.28 11.58
C THR A 12 -13.04 4.26 10.42
N GLY A 13 -11.93 4.97 10.24
CA GLY A 13 -11.73 5.88 9.13
C GLY A 13 -10.28 6.30 8.92
N GLU A 14 -10.09 7.28 8.04
CA GLU A 14 -8.80 7.80 7.61
C GLU A 14 -7.93 8.27 8.78
N GLN A 15 -8.49 9.07 9.68
CA GLN A 15 -7.74 9.61 10.83
C GLN A 15 -7.21 8.51 11.75
N ASP A 16 -7.99 7.44 11.96
CA ASP A 16 -7.54 6.29 12.77
C ASP A 16 -6.39 5.56 12.09
N ILE A 17 -6.40 5.46 10.75
CA ILE A 17 -5.33 4.83 9.97
C ILE A 17 -4.05 5.67 10.05
N ILE A 18 -4.16 6.99 9.89
CA ILE A 18 -3.05 7.93 10.03
C ILE A 18 -2.42 7.80 11.43
N GLU A 19 -3.23 7.86 12.48
CA GLU A 19 -2.74 7.74 13.87
C GLU A 19 -2.09 6.38 14.13
N LEU A 20 -2.62 5.29 13.56
CA LEU A 20 -2.03 3.96 13.67
C LEU A 20 -0.63 3.85 13.05
N VAL A 21 -0.41 4.58 11.96
CA VAL A 21 0.88 4.62 11.25
C VAL A 21 1.84 5.51 12.03
N GLU A 22 1.40 6.71 12.43
CA GLU A 22 2.23 7.68 13.17
C GLU A 22 2.70 7.13 14.53
N GLN A 23 1.90 6.27 15.17
CA GLN A 23 2.27 5.58 16.41
C GLN A 23 3.16 4.33 16.20
N ASP A 24 3.38 3.91 14.96
CA ASP A 24 4.24 2.77 14.63
C ASP A 24 5.60 3.27 14.14
N GLU A 25 6.59 3.26 15.05
CA GLU A 25 7.95 3.75 14.78
C GLU A 25 8.59 3.10 13.54
N TRP A 26 8.33 1.80 13.31
CA TRP A 26 8.87 1.11 12.14
C TRP A 26 8.22 1.59 10.86
N MET A 27 6.90 1.82 10.86
CA MET A 27 6.24 2.36 9.66
C MET A 27 6.69 3.79 9.36
N MET A 28 6.84 4.63 10.39
CA MET A 28 7.38 5.98 10.21
C MET A 28 8.84 5.97 9.73
N ASP A 29 9.66 5.05 10.22
CA ASP A 29 11.04 4.87 9.72
C ASP A 29 11.07 4.49 8.24
N ILE A 30 10.18 3.58 7.80
CA ILE A 30 10.03 3.21 6.39
C ILE A 30 9.63 4.43 5.54
N LEU A 31 8.62 5.19 5.98
CA LEU A 31 8.14 6.37 5.26
C LEU A 31 9.21 7.46 5.15
N ARG A 32 9.94 7.76 6.23
CA ARG A 32 11.05 8.72 6.21
C ARG A 32 12.21 8.25 5.34
N THR A 33 12.49 6.95 5.34
CA THR A 33 13.52 6.37 4.47
C THR A 33 13.12 6.55 2.99
N ALA A 34 11.86 6.27 2.63
CA ALA A 34 11.35 6.52 1.27
C ALA A 34 11.37 8.01 0.90
N GLN A 35 10.95 8.89 1.81
CA GLN A 35 10.96 10.34 1.61
C GLN A 35 12.36 10.89 1.28
N SER A 36 13.41 10.31 1.88
CA SER A 36 14.80 10.73 1.63
C SER A 36 15.31 10.49 0.20
N LEU A 37 14.55 9.77 -0.63
CA LEU A 37 14.85 9.66 -2.05
C LEU A 37 14.44 10.91 -2.84
N GLU A 38 13.61 11.77 -2.26
CA GLU A 38 13.13 13.03 -2.87
C GLU A 38 12.45 12.80 -4.23
N LEU A 39 11.75 11.66 -4.36
CA LEU A 39 11.04 11.30 -5.59
C LEU A 39 9.80 12.19 -5.77
N PRO A 40 9.44 12.55 -7.02
CA PRO A 40 8.19 13.24 -7.28
C PRO A 40 7.00 12.28 -7.09
N ASP A 41 5.90 12.79 -6.52
CA ASP A 41 4.62 12.08 -6.41
C ASP A 41 4.77 10.64 -5.89
N TRP A 42 5.45 10.45 -4.75
CA TRP A 42 5.77 9.12 -4.24
C TRP A 42 4.78 8.65 -3.16
N MET A 43 4.59 7.34 -3.06
CA MET A 43 3.83 6.68 -1.98
C MET A 43 4.40 5.31 -1.66
N VAL A 44 4.27 4.88 -0.40
CA VAL A 44 4.44 3.48 0.00
C VAL A 44 3.09 2.77 -0.04
N CYS A 45 3.00 1.68 -0.77
CA CYS A 45 1.78 0.91 -1.00
C CYS A 45 2.08 -0.60 -1.00
N ALA A 46 1.19 -1.45 -1.50
CA ALA A 46 -0.16 -1.54 -0.98
C ALA A 46 -0.23 -2.41 0.28
N GLY A 47 0.57 -3.48 0.29
CA GLY A 47 0.61 -4.46 1.38
C GLY A 47 1.02 -3.83 2.70
N PHE A 48 1.90 -2.84 2.66
CA PHE A 48 2.36 -2.08 3.81
C PHE A 48 1.20 -1.48 4.63
N VAL A 49 0.23 -0.83 3.97
CA VAL A 49 -0.93 -0.19 4.61
C VAL A 49 -1.97 -1.24 5.02
N ARG A 50 -2.38 -2.09 4.07
CA ARG A 50 -3.46 -3.06 4.27
C ARG A 50 -3.13 -4.04 5.40
N SER A 51 -1.90 -4.55 5.44
CA SER A 51 -1.49 -5.53 6.45
C SER A 51 -1.52 -4.93 7.86
N LYS A 52 -1.11 -3.66 8.02
CA LYS A 52 -1.25 -2.96 9.31
C LYS A 52 -2.71 -2.88 9.76
N ILE A 53 -3.60 -2.45 8.86
CA ILE A 53 -5.03 -2.31 9.17
C ILE A 53 -5.63 -3.67 9.54
N TRP A 54 -5.36 -4.70 8.74
CA TRP A 54 -5.90 -6.04 8.97
C TRP A 54 -5.33 -6.71 10.21
N ASP A 55 -4.04 -6.53 10.53
CA ASP A 55 -3.46 -7.02 11.79
C ASP A 55 -4.22 -6.44 12.99
N VAL A 56 -4.48 -5.12 12.98
CA VAL A 56 -5.25 -4.46 14.05
C VAL A 56 -6.68 -4.99 14.12
N LEU A 57 -7.39 -5.10 12.99
CA LEU A 57 -8.77 -5.64 12.95
C LEU A 57 -8.86 -7.13 13.35
N HIS A 58 -7.75 -7.88 13.23
CA HIS A 58 -7.64 -9.25 13.70
C HIS A 58 -7.17 -9.35 15.16
N GLY A 59 -6.73 -8.26 15.77
CA GLY A 59 -6.17 -8.24 17.12
C GLY A 59 -4.77 -8.83 17.19
N TYR A 60 -4.03 -8.86 16.07
CA TYR A 60 -2.66 -9.34 16.03
C TYR A 60 -1.74 -8.33 16.72
N THR A 61 -0.91 -8.84 17.63
CA THR A 61 0.09 -8.05 18.36
C THR A 61 1.48 -8.13 17.73
N VAL A 62 1.68 -9.10 16.85
CA VAL A 62 2.90 -9.29 16.06
C VAL A 62 2.58 -8.92 14.62
N ARG A 63 3.43 -8.08 14.03
CA ARG A 63 3.30 -7.66 12.63
C ARG A 63 3.40 -8.86 11.70
N THR A 64 2.45 -8.99 10.79
CA THR A 64 2.54 -9.94 9.69
C THR A 64 3.72 -9.57 8.79
N PRO A 65 4.65 -10.50 8.49
CA PRO A 65 5.75 -10.25 7.57
C PRO A 65 5.25 -9.79 6.20
N LEU A 66 5.86 -8.75 5.66
CA LEU A 66 5.58 -8.28 4.31
C LEU A 66 6.47 -9.00 3.31
N GLY A 67 5.90 -9.38 2.16
CA GLY A 67 6.68 -9.92 1.05
C GLY A 67 7.51 -8.84 0.34
N ASP A 68 7.02 -7.61 0.37
CA ASP A 68 7.58 -6.41 -0.25
C ASP A 68 7.17 -5.16 0.53
N VAL A 69 7.97 -4.10 0.39
CA VAL A 69 7.58 -2.72 0.70
C VAL A 69 7.67 -1.95 -0.61
N ASP A 70 6.53 -1.77 -1.27
CA ASP A 70 6.44 -1.09 -2.55
C ASP A 70 6.51 0.43 -2.34
N VAL A 71 7.52 1.06 -2.93
CA VAL A 71 7.63 2.52 -3.09
C VAL A 71 7.32 2.83 -4.54
N VAL A 72 6.15 3.41 -4.80
CA VAL A 72 5.74 3.85 -6.13
C VAL A 72 5.95 5.35 -6.25
N TYR A 73 6.30 5.81 -7.44
CA TYR A 73 6.44 7.23 -7.74
C TYR A 73 6.06 7.50 -9.19
N PHE A 74 5.79 8.76 -9.53
CA PHE A 74 5.42 9.13 -10.89
C PHE A 74 6.39 10.19 -11.44
N ASP A 75 7.25 9.76 -12.36
CA ASP A 75 8.14 10.65 -13.13
C ASP A 75 8.08 10.32 -14.62
N PRO A 76 7.35 11.08 -15.44
CA PRO A 76 7.29 10.86 -16.88
C PRO A 76 8.59 11.26 -17.60
N GLY A 77 9.50 11.97 -16.93
CA GLY A 77 10.79 12.38 -17.49
C GLY A 77 11.80 11.23 -17.57
N ASN A 78 11.59 10.13 -16.83
CA ASN A 78 12.53 9.02 -16.78
C ASN A 78 11.84 7.65 -16.57
N VAL A 79 11.64 6.90 -17.65
CA VAL A 79 11.00 5.58 -17.63
C VAL A 79 12.00 4.41 -17.66
N ASP A 80 13.27 4.65 -17.34
CA ASP A 80 14.29 3.61 -17.30
C ASP A 80 14.17 2.75 -16.03
N GLU A 81 13.98 1.44 -16.20
CA GLU A 81 13.89 0.49 -15.09
C GLU A 81 15.19 0.38 -14.29
N SER A 82 16.35 0.68 -14.88
CA SER A 82 17.63 0.64 -14.17
C SER A 82 17.67 1.65 -13.02
N VAL A 83 17.03 2.81 -13.17
CA VAL A 83 16.92 3.85 -12.14
C VAL A 83 16.09 3.35 -10.96
N GLU A 84 15.00 2.62 -11.22
CA GLU A 84 14.24 1.95 -10.16
C GLU A 84 15.11 0.99 -9.35
N LYS A 85 15.98 0.22 -10.02
CA LYS A 85 16.91 -0.72 -9.36
C LYS A 85 17.99 -0.01 -8.56
N GLU A 86 18.46 1.13 -9.02
CA GLU A 86 19.38 1.96 -8.25
C GLU A 86 18.72 2.51 -6.98
N LEU A 87 17.47 2.96 -7.07
CA LEU A 87 16.68 3.43 -5.93
C LEU A 87 16.40 2.29 -4.93
N GLU A 88 16.01 1.09 -5.40
CA GLU A 88 15.87 -0.11 -4.55
C GLU A 88 17.17 -0.38 -3.77
N ASN A 89 18.31 -0.32 -4.44
CA ASN A 89 19.63 -0.53 -3.81
C ASN A 89 20.01 0.57 -2.82
N ARG A 90 19.63 1.83 -3.08
CA ARG A 90 19.84 2.95 -2.13
C ARG A 90 19.04 2.70 -0.84
N LEU A 91 17.76 2.36 -0.95
CA LEU A 91 16.91 2.04 0.20
C LEU A 91 17.45 0.83 0.98
N LEU A 92 17.90 -0.22 0.27
CA LEU A 92 18.48 -1.40 0.90
C LEU A 92 19.76 -1.08 1.70
N ARG A 93 20.60 -0.15 1.22
CA ARG A 93 21.77 0.32 1.98
C ARG A 93 21.39 1.11 3.23
N MET A 94 20.34 1.93 3.15
CA MET A 94 19.85 2.74 4.28
C MET A 94 19.14 1.89 5.34
N ARG A 95 18.36 0.90 4.91
CA ARG A 95 17.61 -0.02 5.76
C ARG A 95 17.75 -1.46 5.23
N PRO A 96 18.84 -2.15 5.63
CA PRO A 96 19.03 -3.55 5.28
C PRO A 96 17.93 -4.45 5.85
N GLY A 97 17.57 -5.50 5.11
CA GLY A 97 16.58 -6.48 5.53
C GLY A 97 15.12 -6.12 5.26
N ILE A 98 14.85 -4.89 4.80
CA ILE A 98 13.53 -4.52 4.27
C ILE A 98 13.44 -4.97 2.80
N PRO A 99 12.36 -5.66 2.39
CA PRO A 99 12.20 -6.13 1.01
C PRO A 99 11.71 -5.01 0.09
N TRP A 100 12.55 -4.00 -0.15
CA TRP A 100 12.20 -2.85 -0.97
C TRP A 100 11.90 -3.22 -2.43
N SER A 101 10.84 -2.63 -2.97
CA SER A 101 10.46 -2.68 -4.38
C SER A 101 10.14 -1.26 -4.82
N VAL A 102 10.87 -0.69 -5.77
CA VAL A 102 10.65 0.71 -6.22
C VAL A 102 10.15 0.69 -7.65
N LYS A 103 9.06 1.37 -7.97
CA LYS A 103 8.45 1.33 -9.31
C LYS A 103 8.07 2.73 -9.79
N ASN A 104 8.46 3.08 -11.02
CA ASN A 104 7.97 4.31 -11.64
C ASN A 104 6.64 4.01 -12.36
N GLU A 105 5.56 4.59 -11.87
CA GLU A 105 4.23 4.41 -12.43
C GLU A 105 4.11 4.98 -13.86
N ALA A 106 4.94 5.95 -14.23
CA ALA A 106 5.02 6.41 -15.62
C ALA A 106 5.47 5.31 -16.59
N ARG A 107 6.20 4.28 -16.13
CA ARG A 107 6.62 3.11 -16.92
C ARG A 107 5.64 1.93 -16.79
N MET A 108 5.04 1.74 -15.62
CA MET A 108 4.30 0.52 -15.27
C MET A 108 3.11 0.21 -16.17
N HIS A 109 2.52 1.22 -16.81
CA HIS A 109 1.47 1.01 -17.81
C HIS A 109 1.94 0.12 -18.99
N LEU A 110 3.21 0.22 -19.41
CA LEU A 110 3.81 -0.60 -20.47
C LEU A 110 3.89 -2.07 -20.06
N LYS A 111 4.23 -2.32 -18.79
CA LYS A 111 4.34 -3.67 -18.23
C LYS A 111 2.97 -4.31 -18.02
N ASN A 112 1.98 -3.51 -17.62
CA ASN A 112 0.63 -3.99 -17.30
C ASN A 112 -0.30 -4.00 -18.52
N ASN A 113 0.16 -3.48 -19.68
CA ASN A 113 -0.65 -3.27 -20.88
C ASN A 113 -1.91 -2.43 -20.59
N PHE A 114 -1.73 -1.36 -19.81
CA PHE A 114 -2.77 -0.40 -19.45
C PHE A 114 -2.52 0.95 -20.14
N PRO A 115 -3.55 1.82 -20.24
CA PRO A 115 -3.33 3.20 -20.62
C PRO A 115 -2.32 3.88 -19.67
N PRO A 116 -1.52 4.84 -20.17
CA PRO A 116 -0.61 5.61 -19.34
C PRO A 116 -1.31 6.20 -18.12
N TYR A 117 -0.67 6.07 -16.96
CA TYR A 117 -1.16 6.73 -15.75
C TYR A 117 -0.77 8.21 -15.77
N ILE A 118 -1.48 9.02 -14.99
CA ILE A 118 -1.23 10.47 -14.89
C ILE A 118 -0.67 10.91 -13.55
N SER A 119 -0.66 10.01 -12.56
CA SER A 119 -0.12 10.21 -11.21
C SER A 119 -0.02 8.87 -10.48
N THR A 120 0.64 8.87 -9.33
CA THR A 120 0.70 7.72 -8.43
C THR A 120 -0.68 7.35 -7.88
N VAL A 121 -1.52 8.34 -7.54
CA VAL A 121 -2.91 8.09 -7.10
C VAL A 121 -3.74 7.43 -8.22
N ASP A 122 -3.56 7.89 -9.46
CA ASP A 122 -4.22 7.31 -10.62
C ASP A 122 -3.77 5.86 -10.89
N ALA A 123 -2.49 5.56 -10.69
CA ALA A 123 -1.96 4.20 -10.77
C ALA A 123 -2.53 3.28 -9.66
N ILE A 124 -2.54 3.76 -8.42
CA ILE A 124 -3.09 3.02 -7.25
C ILE A 124 -4.59 2.73 -7.44
N SER A 125 -5.35 3.64 -8.05
CA SER A 125 -6.78 3.42 -8.35
C SER A 125 -7.04 2.24 -9.30
N LYS A 126 -6.01 1.83 -10.05
CA LYS A 126 -6.01 0.70 -10.98
C LYS A 126 -5.36 -0.54 -10.40
N PHE A 127 -5.17 -0.62 -9.08
CA PHE A 127 -4.77 -1.88 -8.47
C PHE A 127 -5.89 -2.91 -8.55
N PRO A 128 -5.58 -4.22 -8.48
CA PRO A 128 -6.61 -5.24 -8.70
C PRO A 128 -7.69 -5.26 -7.60
N GLU A 129 -7.32 -5.06 -6.34
CA GLU A 129 -8.22 -5.14 -5.19
C GLU A 129 -8.45 -3.77 -4.53
N SER A 130 -9.70 -3.38 -4.23
CA SER A 130 -10.00 -2.10 -3.57
C SER A 130 -9.33 -1.98 -2.20
N ALA A 131 -9.25 -3.06 -1.42
CA ALA A 131 -8.54 -3.08 -0.15
C ALA A 131 -7.01 -2.96 -0.27
N THR A 132 -6.47 -2.96 -1.49
CA THR A 132 -5.05 -2.70 -1.78
C THR A 132 -4.81 -1.37 -2.46
N ALA A 133 -5.86 -0.68 -2.93
CA ALA A 133 -5.73 0.64 -3.55
C ALA A 133 -5.51 1.73 -2.49
N LEU A 134 -4.39 1.63 -1.76
CA LEU A 134 -4.00 2.47 -0.65
C LEU A 134 -2.52 2.87 -0.78
N GLY A 135 -2.20 4.12 -0.49
CA GLY A 135 -0.83 4.64 -0.46
C GLY A 135 -0.61 5.57 0.73
N LEU A 136 0.60 5.55 1.29
CA LEU A 136 1.03 6.46 2.35
C LEU A 136 2.23 7.27 1.89
N ALA A 137 2.23 8.56 2.16
CA ALA A 137 3.37 9.44 1.99
C ALA A 137 3.58 10.30 3.24
N LEU A 138 4.66 11.08 3.25
CA LEU A 138 4.87 12.15 4.22
C LEU A 138 4.84 13.49 3.52
N ASN A 139 4.14 14.46 4.13
CA ASN A 139 4.23 15.85 3.70
C ASN A 139 5.49 16.54 4.26
N ASP A 140 5.70 17.81 3.89
CA ASP A 140 6.85 18.63 4.32
C ASP A 140 6.92 18.86 5.85
N ARG A 141 5.89 18.48 6.58
CA ARG A 141 5.81 18.57 8.05
C ARG A 141 5.96 17.21 8.74
N ASP A 142 6.43 16.19 8.01
CA ASP A 142 6.60 14.82 8.52
C ASP A 142 5.27 14.20 9.01
N GLN A 143 4.14 14.64 8.45
CA GLN A 143 2.81 14.11 8.76
C GLN A 143 2.38 13.12 7.67
N VAL A 144 1.71 12.06 8.09
CA VAL A 144 1.26 11.01 7.17
C VAL A 144 0.11 11.51 6.29
N VAL A 145 0.24 11.28 5.00
CA VAL A 145 -0.81 11.52 3.99
C VAL A 145 -1.29 10.17 3.47
N LEU A 146 -2.60 9.91 3.57
CA LEU A 146 -3.24 8.70 3.05
C LEU A 146 -3.90 8.98 1.70
N ALA A 147 -3.63 8.14 0.72
CA ALA A 147 -4.40 8.06 -0.52
C ALA A 147 -5.23 6.77 -0.51
N ALA A 148 -6.53 6.89 -0.77
CA ALA A 148 -7.47 5.79 -0.88
C ALA A 148 -8.46 6.02 -2.05
N PRO A 149 -7.98 6.02 -3.31
CA PRO A 149 -8.81 6.38 -4.48
C PRO A 149 -10.01 5.45 -4.71
N CYS A 150 -10.04 4.26 -4.11
CA CYS A 150 -11.17 3.33 -4.18
C CYS A 150 -11.99 3.27 -2.88
N GLY A 151 -11.80 4.23 -1.97
CA GLY A 151 -12.45 4.25 -0.65
C GLY A 151 -11.75 3.37 0.39
N LEU A 152 -12.25 3.43 1.62
CA LEU A 152 -11.71 2.68 2.77
C LEU A 152 -12.59 1.50 3.18
N GLU A 153 -13.80 1.44 2.65
CA GLU A 153 -14.84 0.48 3.04
C GLU A 153 -14.35 -0.95 2.90
N ALA A 154 -13.72 -1.28 1.77
CA ALA A 154 -13.23 -2.63 1.51
C ALA A 154 -12.16 -3.05 2.53
N VAL A 155 -11.18 -2.20 2.83
CA VAL A 155 -10.11 -2.55 3.79
C VAL A 155 -10.64 -2.64 5.22
N LEU A 156 -11.53 -1.73 5.62
CA LEU A 156 -12.13 -1.68 6.96
C LEU A 156 -13.08 -2.86 7.22
N ASN A 157 -13.81 -3.32 6.19
CA ASN A 157 -14.69 -4.48 6.28
C ASN A 157 -13.97 -5.82 6.05
N MET A 158 -12.66 -5.81 5.82
CA MET A 158 -11.85 -6.99 5.46
C MET A 158 -12.40 -7.69 4.21
N GLU A 159 -12.76 -6.90 3.21
CA GLU A 159 -13.34 -7.35 1.96
C GLU A 159 -12.33 -7.25 0.82
N LEU A 160 -12.19 -8.34 0.09
CA LEU A 160 -11.49 -8.38 -1.18
C LEU A 160 -12.52 -8.21 -2.28
N THR A 161 -12.65 -6.98 -2.75
CA THR A 161 -13.46 -6.59 -3.93
C THR A 161 -12.53 -6.09 -5.04
N PRO A 162 -12.88 -6.31 -6.32
CA PRO A 162 -12.16 -5.67 -7.42
C PRO A 162 -12.34 -4.14 -7.39
N THR A 163 -11.34 -3.38 -7.85
CA THR A 163 -11.50 -1.93 -8.06
C THR A 163 -12.50 -1.64 -9.19
N PRO A 164 -13.07 -0.42 -9.26
CA PRO A 164 -13.94 -0.04 -10.39
C PRO A 164 -13.30 -0.31 -11.75
N TYR A 165 -12.02 0.04 -11.92
CA TYR A 165 -11.27 -0.21 -13.15
C TYR A 165 -11.15 -1.71 -13.50
N PHE A 166 -11.03 -2.59 -12.50
CA PHE A 166 -10.96 -4.03 -12.72
C PHE A 166 -12.33 -4.64 -13.06
N ARG A 167 -13.43 -4.06 -12.61
CA ARG A 167 -14.79 -4.52 -12.91
C ARG A 167 -15.22 -4.29 -14.36
N GLU A 168 -14.59 -3.36 -15.06
CA GLU A 168 -14.99 -2.96 -16.41
C GLU A 168 -14.77 -4.04 -17.46
N VAL A 169 -13.80 -4.95 -17.25
CA VAL A 169 -13.29 -5.85 -18.29
C VAL A 169 -13.01 -7.24 -17.69
N GLU A 170 -13.54 -8.29 -18.33
CA GLU A 170 -13.46 -9.68 -17.84
C GLU A 170 -12.00 -10.14 -17.68
N GLU A 171 -11.10 -9.78 -18.60
CA GLU A 171 -9.68 -10.15 -18.51
C GLU A 171 -9.00 -9.57 -17.26
N ARG A 172 -9.46 -8.41 -16.75
CA ARG A 172 -8.96 -7.83 -15.49
C ARG A 172 -9.54 -8.58 -14.29
N MET A 173 -10.79 -9.01 -14.37
CA MET A 173 -11.40 -9.88 -13.36
C MET A 173 -10.66 -11.21 -13.22
N ASP A 174 -10.16 -11.79 -14.31
CA ASP A 174 -9.31 -12.99 -14.28
C ASP A 174 -7.98 -12.76 -13.53
N ILE A 175 -7.39 -11.56 -13.65
CA ILE A 175 -6.18 -11.17 -12.91
C ILE A 175 -6.49 -11.06 -11.42
N PHE A 176 -7.60 -10.42 -11.05
CA PHE A 176 -8.07 -10.34 -9.66
C PHE A 176 -8.25 -11.74 -9.08
N ASP A 177 -9.04 -12.61 -9.73
CA ASP A 177 -9.32 -13.97 -9.24
C ASP A 177 -8.05 -14.81 -9.07
N ARG A 178 -7.08 -14.65 -9.98
CA ARG A 178 -5.76 -15.31 -9.88
C ARG A 178 -4.98 -14.82 -8.67
N ARG A 179 -4.95 -13.51 -8.42
CA ARG A 179 -4.27 -12.93 -7.26
C ARG A 179 -4.89 -13.37 -5.94
N ILE A 180 -6.21 -13.43 -5.84
CA ILE A 180 -6.92 -13.93 -4.65
C ILE A 180 -6.43 -15.33 -4.29
N ARG A 181 -6.34 -16.23 -5.29
CA ARG A 181 -5.85 -17.61 -5.10
C ARG A 181 -4.36 -17.63 -4.73
N GLN A 182 -3.52 -16.87 -5.41
CA GLN A 182 -2.06 -16.85 -5.20
C GLN A 182 -1.66 -16.27 -3.85
N LYS A 183 -2.26 -15.14 -3.46
CA LYS A 183 -1.92 -14.45 -2.21
C LYS A 183 -2.54 -15.13 -0.99
N ASN A 184 -3.63 -15.87 -1.17
CA ASN A 184 -4.29 -16.67 -0.14
C ASN A 184 -4.48 -15.91 1.18
N TRP A 185 -4.92 -14.65 1.10
CA TRP A 185 -5.01 -13.73 2.24
C TRP A 185 -5.80 -14.29 3.43
N LYS A 186 -6.81 -15.11 3.17
CA LYS A 186 -7.64 -15.75 4.20
C LYS A 186 -6.84 -16.66 5.14
N ASN A 187 -5.72 -17.23 4.69
CA ASN A 187 -4.85 -18.04 5.54
C ASN A 187 -4.15 -17.20 6.61
N THR A 188 -3.76 -15.97 6.27
CA THR A 188 -3.12 -15.03 7.18
C THR A 188 -4.14 -14.22 7.98
N TRP A 189 -5.26 -13.85 7.37
CA TRP A 189 -6.31 -13.03 7.97
C TRP A 189 -7.68 -13.74 7.82
N PRO A 190 -8.06 -14.62 8.78
CA PRO A 190 -9.24 -15.49 8.63
C PRO A 190 -10.60 -14.80 8.51
N LYS A 191 -10.71 -13.53 8.94
CA LYS A 191 -11.94 -12.74 8.82
C LYS A 191 -12.11 -12.14 7.42
N VAL A 192 -11.09 -12.21 6.57
CA VAL A 192 -11.15 -11.69 5.21
C VAL A 192 -12.10 -12.52 4.36
N LYS A 193 -12.95 -11.83 3.59
CA LYS A 193 -13.91 -12.44 2.67
C LYS A 193 -13.77 -11.84 1.28
N VAL A 194 -13.98 -12.66 0.26
CA VAL A 194 -14.05 -12.22 -1.13
C VAL A 194 -15.48 -11.79 -1.41
N VAL A 195 -15.65 -10.57 -1.92
CA VAL A 195 -16.94 -9.99 -2.25
C VAL A 195 -16.89 -9.57 -3.71
N ARG A 196 -17.87 -10.00 -4.49
CA ARG A 196 -17.97 -9.72 -5.93
C ARG A 196 -18.90 -8.53 -6.14
#